data_AF-A0A0A1XKY2-F1
#
_entry.id   AF-A0A0A1XKY2-F1
#
_cell.length_a   1.000
_cell.length_b   1.000
_cell.length_c   1.000
_cell.angle_alpha   90.00
_cell.angle_beta   90.00
_cell.angle_gamma   90.00
#
_symmetry.space_group_name_H-M   'P 1'
#
loop_
_entity.id
_entity.type
_entity.pdbx_description
1 polymer ?
#
loop_
_entity_poly.entity_id
_entity_poly.type
_entity_poly.pdbx_seq_one_letter_code
_entity_poly.pdbx_strand_id
1 'polypeptide(L)'
;MASTDINVKLSRLYHLAQKFNNFYLTGFQKGDIRPFLVEGEQVGLVKADVIKQLQRYPEIFCIRNCEFTNQGIVELNPAFRDYAERTKQVDIVLRDLRSKGIFSALQGWRDEYYEVKSEYRSLLKMDRSATPLFGVRKYGVDINGYVQHPTQGLCIWLQQRSNTKETWPGKWDNMVGGGLSVGYGIKETAVKEAAEEASIPSDLVKNLVSAGCVSFFFESEQGLFPNTEYVFDLELPLDFVPQNADGEVQAFELLPAKECVERVFTQDFKTTSCPVVIDFLIRHGYITPENEVHFTQIIELLHVPLQSLYTYKTLLEQKQKVKQQQNQSQQQSHLANNIKTIENGHNNKDATINN
;
A
#
# COMPACT_ATOMS: atom_id res chain seq x y z
N MET A 1 -27.22 33.92 -17.02
CA MET A 1 -27.26 32.79 -16.08
C MET A 1 -27.16 31.51 -16.88
N ALA A 2 -25.97 30.91 -16.94
CA ALA A 2 -25.73 29.57 -17.47
C ALA A 2 -24.41 29.09 -16.87
N SER A 3 -24.40 28.85 -15.56
CA SER A 3 -23.25 28.33 -14.80
C SER A 3 -23.55 26.94 -14.24
N THR A 4 -24.28 26.13 -15.00
CA THR A 4 -24.87 24.88 -14.49
C THR A 4 -24.34 23.59 -15.12
N ASP A 5 -23.45 23.62 -16.12
CA ASP A 5 -23.02 22.39 -16.82
C ASP A 5 -21.58 21.92 -16.56
N ILE A 6 -20.75 22.68 -15.82
CA ILE A 6 -19.38 22.25 -15.50
C ILE A 6 -19.37 21.09 -14.45
N ASN A 7 -20.49 20.88 -13.76
CA ASN A 7 -20.68 19.83 -12.75
C ASN A 7 -21.33 18.54 -13.29
N VAL A 8 -21.50 18.40 -14.62
CA VAL A 8 -22.15 17.24 -15.22
C VAL A 8 -21.19 16.05 -15.23
N LYS A 9 -21.29 15.26 -14.15
CA LYS A 9 -20.98 13.83 -14.06
C LYS A 9 -19.51 13.44 -14.26
N LEU A 10 -18.78 13.44 -13.15
CA LEU A 10 -17.64 12.55 -12.94
C LEU A 10 -18.01 11.14 -13.46
N SER A 11 -17.20 10.56 -14.35
CA SER A 11 -17.46 9.22 -14.85
C SER A 11 -17.53 8.23 -13.68
N ARG A 12 -18.41 7.22 -13.78
CA ARG A 12 -18.57 6.22 -12.72
C ARG A 12 -17.25 5.53 -12.39
N LEU A 13 -16.39 5.30 -13.39
CA LEU A 13 -15.04 4.76 -13.24
C LEU A 13 -14.15 5.69 -12.41
N TYR A 14 -14.15 6.99 -12.70
CA TYR A 14 -13.33 7.93 -11.93
C TYR A 14 -13.80 8.02 -10.48
N HIS A 15 -15.12 8.04 -10.24
CA HIS A 15 -15.64 8.01 -8.86
C HIS A 15 -15.26 6.72 -8.12
N LEU A 16 -15.31 5.57 -8.81
CA LEU A 16 -14.85 4.31 -8.25
C LEU A 16 -13.34 4.34 -7.94
N ALA A 17 -12.54 4.94 -8.81
CA ALA A 17 -11.12 5.13 -8.60
C ALA A 17 -10.79 6.04 -7.41
N GLN A 18 -11.59 7.07 -7.21
CA GLN A 18 -11.51 7.90 -6.00
C GLN A 18 -11.91 7.11 -4.74
N LYS A 19 -12.90 6.21 -4.84
CA LYS A 19 -13.37 5.40 -3.71
C LYS A 19 -12.29 4.44 -3.20
N PHE A 20 -11.63 3.68 -4.08
CA PHE A 20 -10.53 2.79 -3.66
C PHE A 20 -9.22 3.54 -3.35
N ASN A 21 -9.19 4.87 -3.53
CA ASN A 21 -8.10 5.77 -3.13
C ASN A 21 -8.51 6.85 -2.12
N ASN A 22 -9.58 6.60 -1.35
CA ASN A 22 -10.14 7.60 -0.43
C ASN A 22 -9.11 8.17 0.56
N PHE A 23 -8.18 7.34 1.03
CA PHE A 23 -7.10 7.76 1.92
C PHE A 23 -6.01 8.51 1.18
N TYR A 24 -5.59 8.02 0.00
CA TYR A 24 -4.59 8.72 -0.82
C TYR A 24 -5.00 10.17 -1.10
N LEU A 25 -6.27 10.37 -1.48
CA LEU A 25 -6.77 11.66 -1.93
C LEU A 25 -7.06 12.63 -0.79
N THR A 26 -7.60 12.13 0.33
CA THR A 26 -8.11 13.01 1.40
C THR A 26 -7.71 12.59 2.81
N GLY A 27 -7.18 11.38 2.98
CA GLY A 27 -6.89 10.80 4.29
C GLY A 27 -5.72 11.47 5.00
N PHE A 28 -4.64 11.81 4.29
CA PHE A 28 -3.44 12.43 4.89
C PHE A 28 -3.72 13.73 5.65
N GLN A 29 -4.74 14.47 5.25
CA GLN A 29 -5.09 15.76 5.85
C GLN A 29 -6.08 15.61 7.02
N LYS A 30 -6.59 14.39 7.27
CA LYS A 30 -7.63 14.12 8.25
C LYS A 30 -7.05 13.57 9.54
N GLY A 31 -6.99 14.43 10.55
CA GLY A 31 -6.66 14.04 11.93
C GLY A 31 -5.17 13.83 12.18
N ASP A 32 -4.86 13.13 13.26
CA ASP A 32 -3.49 12.82 13.68
C ASP A 32 -3.03 11.49 13.06
N ILE A 33 -2.10 11.57 12.11
CA ILE A 33 -1.56 10.45 11.34
C ILE A 33 -0.04 10.54 11.37
N ARG A 34 0.58 9.57 12.04
CA ARG A 34 2.01 9.62 12.35
C ARG A 34 2.77 8.56 11.58
N PRO A 35 3.95 8.87 11.03
CA PRO A 35 4.87 7.86 10.50
C PRO A 35 5.11 6.74 11.51
N PHE A 36 5.02 5.49 11.06
CA PHE A 36 5.44 4.32 11.82
C PHE A 36 6.88 3.96 11.43
N LEU A 37 7.80 4.04 12.39
CA LEU A 37 9.22 3.79 12.17
C LEU A 37 9.68 2.48 12.81
N VAL A 38 10.53 1.75 12.10
CA VAL A 38 11.26 0.59 12.60
C VAL A 38 12.71 0.69 12.14
N GLU A 39 13.67 0.67 13.07
CA GLU A 39 15.10 0.92 12.76
C GLU A 39 15.33 2.20 11.93
N GLY A 40 14.58 3.27 12.22
CA GLY A 40 14.65 4.54 11.50
C GLY A 40 14.00 4.54 10.10
N GLU A 41 13.53 3.39 9.62
CA GLU A 41 12.81 3.25 8.34
C GLU A 41 11.32 3.50 8.53
N GLN A 42 10.71 4.32 7.69
CA GLN A 42 9.25 4.44 7.67
C GLN A 42 8.62 3.25 6.97
N VAL A 43 7.87 2.46 7.72
CA VAL A 43 7.23 1.24 7.23
C VAL A 43 5.70 1.32 7.15
N GLY A 44 5.13 2.41 7.68
CA GLY A 44 3.69 2.61 7.67
C GLY A 44 3.24 3.96 8.23
N LEU A 45 1.96 4.02 8.58
CA LEU A 45 1.27 5.17 9.15
C LEU A 45 0.31 4.71 10.26
N VAL A 46 0.31 5.42 11.38
CA VAL A 46 -0.56 5.11 12.53
C VAL A 46 -1.53 6.25 12.76
N LYS A 47 -2.82 5.93 12.87
CA LYS A 47 -3.89 6.88 13.16
C LYS A 47 -4.05 7.14 14.66
N ALA A 48 -4.70 8.27 15.00
CA ALA A 48 -4.92 8.75 16.36
C ALA A 48 -5.50 7.70 17.34
N ASP A 49 -6.48 6.92 16.89
CA ASP A 49 -7.14 5.87 17.65
C ASP A 49 -6.20 4.71 17.98
N VAL A 50 -5.36 4.31 17.03
CA VAL A 50 -4.30 3.31 17.25
C VAL A 50 -3.21 3.88 18.15
N ILE A 51 -2.75 5.11 17.91
CA ILE A 51 -1.75 5.81 18.74
C ILE A 51 -2.17 5.79 20.22
N LYS A 52 -3.43 6.13 20.52
CA LYS A 52 -3.99 6.13 21.89
C LYS A 52 -3.79 4.81 22.63
N GLN A 53 -3.85 3.69 21.91
CA GLN A 53 -3.61 2.37 22.49
C GLN A 53 -2.12 2.08 22.63
N LEU A 54 -1.31 2.42 21.62
CA LEU A 54 0.13 2.18 21.65
C LEU A 54 0.84 2.94 22.78
N GLN A 55 0.34 4.10 23.23
CA GLN A 55 0.94 4.83 24.36
C GLN A 55 0.91 4.04 25.68
N ARG A 56 0.10 2.99 25.77
CA ARG A 56 -0.01 2.10 26.94
C ARG A 56 1.12 1.07 27.02
N TYR A 57 1.96 0.97 25.98
CA TYR A 57 3.09 0.03 25.88
C TYR A 57 4.39 0.82 25.61
N PRO A 58 4.79 1.74 26.51
CA PRO A 58 5.96 2.61 26.30
C PRO A 58 7.29 1.84 26.20
N GLU A 59 7.33 0.60 26.69
CA GLU A 59 8.46 -0.32 26.56
C GLU A 59 8.62 -0.90 25.15
N ILE A 60 7.57 -0.82 24.31
CA ILE A 60 7.56 -1.36 22.94
C ILE A 60 7.45 -0.23 21.91
N PHE A 61 6.64 0.79 22.15
CA PHE A 61 6.44 1.91 21.24
C PHE A 61 6.85 3.24 21.86
N CYS A 62 7.79 3.93 21.21
CA CYS A 62 8.22 5.28 21.55
C CYS A 62 7.45 6.30 20.70
N ILE A 63 6.65 7.14 21.35
CA ILE A 63 5.92 8.22 20.69
C ILE A 63 6.64 9.53 20.98
N ARG A 64 7.19 10.16 19.94
CA ARG A 64 8.00 11.38 20.06
C ARG A 64 7.65 12.42 19.01
N ASN A 65 8.18 13.63 19.17
CA ASN A 65 7.96 14.72 18.22
C ASN A 65 8.54 14.38 16.85
N CYS A 66 7.86 14.80 15.78
CA CYS A 66 8.36 14.71 14.42
C CYS A 66 9.21 15.95 14.08
N GLU A 67 10.24 15.76 13.26
CA GLU A 67 11.09 16.84 12.77
C GLU A 67 10.52 17.61 11.57
N PHE A 68 9.47 17.06 10.95
CA PHE A 68 8.91 17.49 9.67
C PHE A 68 7.43 17.86 9.72
N THR A 69 6.72 17.38 10.73
CA THR A 69 5.30 17.65 10.92
C THR A 69 5.06 18.19 12.32
N ASN A 70 3.98 18.93 12.50
CA ASN A 70 3.54 19.36 13.83
C ASN A 70 2.96 18.20 14.66
N GLN A 71 2.87 17.00 14.07
CA GLN A 71 2.44 15.77 14.71
C GLN A 71 3.66 14.97 15.19
N GLY A 72 3.43 13.88 15.91
CA GLY A 72 4.53 13.02 16.36
C GLY A 72 4.94 11.99 15.32
N ILE A 73 5.81 11.09 15.73
CA ILE A 73 6.07 9.79 15.11
C ILE A 73 5.74 8.67 16.10
N VAL A 74 5.48 7.48 15.58
CA VAL A 74 5.43 6.24 16.36
C VAL A 74 6.65 5.42 15.94
N GLU A 75 7.54 5.13 16.86
CA GLU A 75 8.74 4.35 16.60
C GLU A 75 8.72 3.08 17.44
N LEU A 76 8.96 1.93 16.81
CA LEU A 76 9.22 0.69 17.54
C LEU A 76 10.53 0.85 18.32
N ASN A 77 10.56 0.40 19.58
CA ASN A 77 11.69 0.61 20.47
C ASN A 77 13.02 0.22 19.78
N PRO A 78 13.95 1.19 19.58
CA PRO A 78 15.17 0.97 18.83
C PRO A 78 16.16 0.04 19.52
N ALA A 79 15.91 -0.36 20.77
CA ALA A 79 16.71 -1.35 21.48
C ALA A 79 16.50 -2.80 20.99
N PHE A 80 15.41 -3.08 20.25
CA PHE A 80 15.17 -4.41 19.69
C PHE A 80 16.10 -4.68 18.51
N ARG A 81 16.85 -5.78 18.59
CA ARG A 81 18.09 -5.96 17.80
C ARG A 81 17.85 -6.64 16.46
N ASP A 82 16.85 -7.52 16.40
CA ASP A 82 16.66 -8.38 15.23
C ASP A 82 15.18 -8.54 14.85
N TYR A 83 14.98 -9.21 13.71
CA TYR A 83 13.66 -9.47 13.15
C TYR A 83 12.75 -10.24 14.10
N ALA A 84 13.28 -11.23 14.80
CA ALA A 84 12.51 -12.11 15.66
C ALA A 84 12.07 -11.39 16.95
N GLU A 85 12.97 -10.62 17.55
CA GLU A 85 12.66 -9.81 18.73
C GLU A 85 11.57 -8.78 18.42
N ARG A 86 11.71 -8.01 17.33
CA ARG A 86 10.70 -7.03 16.92
C ARG A 86 9.34 -7.67 16.64
N THR A 87 9.34 -8.78 15.91
CA THR A 87 8.12 -9.57 15.64
C THR A 87 7.45 -9.98 16.94
N LYS A 88 8.21 -10.57 17.88
CA LYS A 88 7.69 -11.03 19.17
C LYS A 88 7.10 -9.90 20.01
N GLN A 89 7.79 -8.77 20.10
CA GLN A 89 7.34 -7.64 20.92
C GLN A 89 6.06 -7.02 20.35
N VAL A 90 5.98 -6.84 19.04
CA VAL A 90 4.76 -6.36 18.38
C VAL A 90 3.61 -7.36 18.54
N ASP A 91 3.87 -8.66 18.38
CA ASP A 91 2.86 -9.73 18.55
C ASP A 91 2.23 -9.73 19.95
N ILE A 92 3.03 -9.52 21.01
CA ILE A 92 2.53 -9.41 22.40
C ILE A 92 1.46 -8.31 22.52
N VAL A 93 1.74 -7.11 22.00
CA VAL A 93 0.81 -5.98 22.05
C VAL A 93 -0.43 -6.28 21.23
N LEU A 94 -0.26 -6.80 20.02
CA LEU A 94 -1.36 -7.11 19.11
C LEU A 94 -2.31 -8.16 19.69
N ARG A 95 -1.78 -9.21 20.31
CA ARG A 95 -2.59 -10.25 20.97
C ARG A 95 -3.33 -9.71 22.19
N ASP A 96 -2.71 -8.85 22.98
CA ASP A 96 -3.39 -8.20 24.11
C ASP A 96 -4.53 -7.29 23.62
N LEU A 97 -4.30 -6.45 22.60
CA LEU A 97 -5.34 -5.62 21.97
C LEU A 97 -6.47 -6.45 21.35
N ARG A 98 -6.14 -7.59 20.73
CA ARG A 98 -7.12 -8.55 20.21
C ARG A 98 -7.98 -9.12 21.32
N SER A 99 -7.37 -9.58 22.41
CA SER A 99 -8.08 -10.20 23.55
C SER A 99 -9.08 -9.24 24.21
N LYS A 100 -8.78 -7.93 24.15
CA LYS A 100 -9.63 -6.84 24.67
C LYS A 100 -10.67 -6.35 23.66
N GLY A 101 -10.70 -6.89 22.44
CA GLY A 101 -11.64 -6.49 21.40
C GLY A 101 -11.49 -5.03 20.94
N ILE A 102 -10.29 -4.45 21.06
CA ILE A 102 -10.09 -3.01 20.83
C ILE A 102 -10.27 -2.62 19.37
N PHE A 103 -9.86 -3.49 18.45
CA PHE A 103 -9.96 -3.28 17.00
C PHE A 103 -10.66 -4.47 16.36
N SER A 104 -11.69 -4.20 15.56
CA SER A 104 -12.40 -5.23 14.79
C SER A 104 -11.47 -5.94 13.81
N ALA A 105 -10.50 -5.23 13.23
CA ALA A 105 -9.48 -5.79 12.35
C ALA A 105 -8.79 -7.01 12.98
N LEU A 106 -8.37 -6.93 14.25
CA LEU A 106 -7.66 -8.00 14.96
C LEU A 106 -8.53 -9.25 15.24
N GLN A 107 -9.85 -9.19 15.04
CA GLN A 107 -10.69 -10.36 15.15
C GLN A 107 -10.54 -11.29 13.93
N GLY A 108 -10.04 -10.78 12.81
CA GLY A 108 -9.72 -11.56 11.61
C GLY A 108 -8.35 -12.26 11.64
N TRP A 109 -7.78 -12.45 12.83
CA TRP A 109 -6.47 -13.08 13.06
C TRP A 109 -6.43 -14.52 12.55
N ARG A 110 -5.39 -14.88 11.80
CA ARG A 110 -5.30 -16.16 11.09
C ARG A 110 -3.97 -16.87 11.25
N ASP A 111 -3.04 -16.32 12.03
CA ASP A 111 -1.66 -16.79 12.12
C ASP A 111 -0.98 -16.84 10.73
N GLU A 112 -1.42 -15.93 9.85
CA GLU A 112 -0.88 -15.69 8.53
C GLU A 112 -0.22 -14.31 8.54
N TYR A 113 1.07 -14.28 8.24
CA TYR A 113 1.90 -13.12 8.51
C TYR A 113 2.35 -12.44 7.22
N TYR A 114 2.34 -11.11 7.21
CA TYR A 114 2.93 -10.31 6.15
C TYR A 114 4.25 -9.68 6.60
N GLU A 115 5.15 -9.49 5.64
CA GLU A 115 6.42 -8.80 5.86
C GLU A 115 6.20 -7.29 6.03
N VAL A 116 6.74 -6.75 7.11
CA VAL A 116 6.90 -5.30 7.29
C VAL A 116 8.32 -4.96 6.86
N LYS A 117 8.45 -4.33 5.69
CA LYS A 117 9.75 -4.11 5.04
C LYS A 117 10.04 -2.64 4.76
N SER A 118 11.33 -2.30 4.84
CA SER A 118 11.86 -1.10 4.20
C SER A 118 11.99 -1.33 2.69
N GLU A 119 12.65 -0.40 1.98
CA GLU A 119 12.98 -0.60 0.57
C GLU A 119 13.91 -1.81 0.34
N TYR A 120 14.81 -2.11 1.29
CA TYR A 120 15.92 -3.05 1.08
C TYR A 120 15.80 -4.36 1.85
N ARG A 121 14.99 -4.42 2.93
CA ARG A 121 14.89 -5.62 3.77
C ARG A 121 13.61 -5.70 4.59
N SER A 122 13.24 -6.92 4.94
CA SER A 122 12.24 -7.20 5.97
C SER A 122 12.75 -6.84 7.36
N LEU A 123 11.91 -6.22 8.17
CA LEU A 123 12.24 -5.70 9.50
C LEU A 123 11.52 -6.47 10.60
N LEU A 124 10.25 -6.82 10.40
CA LEU A 124 9.50 -7.75 11.25
C LEU A 124 8.36 -8.35 10.42
N LYS A 125 7.64 -9.29 11.00
CA LYS A 125 6.34 -9.73 10.48
C LYS A 125 5.22 -9.44 11.46
N MET A 126 4.02 -9.26 10.94
CA MET A 126 2.80 -9.12 11.73
C MET A 126 1.66 -9.88 11.07
N ASP A 127 0.70 -10.36 11.86
CA ASP A 127 -0.49 -11.01 11.32
C ASP A 127 -1.19 -10.07 10.32
N ARG A 128 -1.65 -10.61 9.19
CA ARG A 128 -2.26 -9.85 8.10
C ARG A 128 -3.39 -8.93 8.58
N SER A 129 -4.13 -9.35 9.61
CA SER A 129 -5.25 -8.61 10.18
C SER A 129 -4.83 -7.35 10.95
N ALA A 130 -3.58 -7.31 11.43
CA ALA A 130 -3.02 -6.17 12.16
C ALA A 130 -2.40 -5.10 11.25
N THR A 131 -1.98 -5.49 10.04
CA THR A 131 -1.32 -4.58 9.08
C THR A 131 -2.09 -3.28 8.80
N PRO A 132 -3.44 -3.26 8.76
CA PRO A 132 -4.15 -2.02 8.51
C PRO A 132 -4.08 -1.01 9.65
N LEU A 133 -3.85 -1.46 10.90
CA LEU A 133 -3.69 -0.55 12.05
C LEU A 133 -2.40 0.26 11.96
N PHE A 134 -1.40 -0.28 11.28
CA PHE A 134 -0.08 0.34 11.11
C PHE A 134 0.12 0.91 9.70
N GLY A 135 -0.90 0.83 8.83
CA GLY A 135 -0.82 1.25 7.44
C GLY A 135 0.42 0.71 6.75
N VAL A 136 0.76 -0.56 6.99
CA VAL A 136 1.92 -1.20 6.36
C VAL A 136 1.60 -1.49 4.90
N ARG A 137 2.57 -1.26 4.00
CA ARG A 137 2.46 -1.65 2.58
C ARG A 137 2.16 -3.14 2.47
N LYS A 138 1.06 -3.47 1.80
CA LYS A 138 0.63 -4.83 1.53
C LYS A 138 0.88 -5.20 0.09
N TYR A 139 1.15 -6.47 -0.10
CA TYR A 139 1.35 -7.08 -1.40
C TYR A 139 0.42 -8.28 -1.50
N GLY A 140 -0.14 -8.49 -2.68
CA GLY A 140 -0.92 -9.65 -3.01
C GLY A 140 -0.80 -9.96 -4.49
N VAL A 141 -1.51 -10.99 -4.91
CA VAL A 141 -1.56 -11.45 -6.29
C VAL A 141 -3.02 -11.60 -6.68
N ASP A 142 -3.33 -11.28 -7.93
CA ASP A 142 -4.64 -11.50 -8.51
C ASP A 142 -4.49 -12.11 -9.89
N ILE A 143 -5.38 -13.04 -10.24
CA ILE A 143 -5.44 -13.67 -11.56
C ILE A 143 -6.74 -13.29 -12.25
N ASN A 144 -6.63 -12.64 -13.40
CA ASN A 144 -7.75 -12.51 -14.34
C ASN A 144 -7.80 -13.78 -15.19
N GLY A 145 -8.68 -14.71 -14.82
CA GLY A 145 -9.01 -15.82 -15.70
C GLY A 145 -10.05 -15.40 -16.73
N TYR A 146 -9.74 -15.59 -18.01
CA TYR A 146 -10.59 -15.14 -19.10
C TYR A 146 -10.71 -16.19 -20.21
N VAL A 147 -11.72 -16.06 -21.05
CA VAL A 147 -12.00 -16.93 -22.20
C VAL A 147 -12.30 -16.06 -23.42
N GLN A 148 -11.79 -16.47 -24.59
CA GLN A 148 -12.23 -15.91 -25.87
C GLN A 148 -13.46 -16.67 -26.37
N HIS A 149 -14.65 -16.22 -25.98
CA HIS A 149 -15.90 -16.86 -26.35
C HIS A 149 -16.23 -16.61 -27.83
N PRO A 150 -16.61 -17.64 -28.62
CA PRO A 150 -16.80 -17.52 -30.07
C PRO A 150 -17.89 -16.51 -30.47
N THR A 151 -18.90 -16.30 -29.62
CA THR A 151 -20.02 -15.38 -29.91
C THR A 151 -20.08 -14.15 -29.02
N GLN A 152 -19.50 -14.19 -27.81
CA GLN A 152 -19.57 -13.10 -26.84
C GLN A 152 -18.28 -12.26 -26.82
N GLY A 153 -17.21 -12.75 -27.47
CA GLY A 153 -15.88 -12.15 -27.41
C GLY A 153 -15.21 -12.44 -26.08
N LEU A 154 -14.46 -11.45 -25.57
CA LEU A 154 -13.76 -11.59 -24.30
C LEU A 154 -14.74 -11.74 -23.13
N CYS A 155 -14.61 -12.83 -22.38
CA CYS A 155 -15.35 -13.09 -21.15
C CYS A 155 -14.36 -13.30 -19.99
N ILE A 156 -14.74 -12.85 -18.79
CA ILE A 156 -13.90 -12.86 -17.59
C ILE A 156 -14.62 -13.65 -16.50
N TRP A 157 -13.92 -14.56 -15.84
CA TRP A 157 -14.41 -15.22 -14.65
C TRP A 157 -14.30 -14.29 -13.44
N LEU A 158 -15.37 -14.22 -12.67
CA LEU A 158 -15.40 -13.61 -11.35
C LEU A 158 -15.78 -14.67 -10.32
N GLN A 159 -15.30 -14.50 -9.10
CA GLN A 159 -15.69 -15.34 -7.97
C GLN A 159 -16.61 -14.57 -7.04
N GLN A 160 -17.51 -15.28 -6.36
CA GLN A 160 -18.23 -14.76 -5.21
C GLN A 160 -17.61 -15.35 -3.94
N ARG A 161 -17.14 -14.47 -3.07
CA ARG A 161 -16.51 -14.84 -1.80
C ARG A 161 -17.49 -15.58 -0.91
N SER A 162 -17.02 -16.60 -0.19
CA SER A 162 -17.83 -17.28 0.82
C SER A 162 -18.38 -16.30 1.87
N ASN A 163 -19.60 -16.55 2.35
CA ASN A 163 -20.19 -15.80 3.46
C ASN A 163 -19.42 -15.96 4.78
N THR A 164 -18.51 -16.94 4.89
CA THR A 164 -17.67 -17.16 6.08
C THR A 164 -16.36 -16.37 6.05
N LYS A 165 -16.02 -15.70 4.94
CA LYS A 165 -14.83 -14.85 4.87
C LYS A 165 -14.92 -13.70 5.88
N GLU A 166 -13.85 -13.48 6.62
CA GLU A 166 -13.76 -12.45 7.66
C GLU A 166 -13.69 -11.04 7.08
N THR A 167 -13.36 -10.91 5.79
CA THR A 167 -13.43 -9.65 5.05
C THR A 167 -14.23 -9.81 3.77
N TRP A 168 -15.11 -8.84 3.52
CA TRP A 168 -15.96 -8.77 2.33
C TRP A 168 -16.76 -10.08 2.07
N PRO A 169 -17.46 -10.66 3.07
CA PRO A 169 -18.22 -11.90 2.87
C PRO A 169 -19.33 -11.73 1.82
N GLY A 170 -19.52 -12.74 0.97
CA GLY A 170 -20.57 -12.77 -0.05
C GLY A 170 -20.37 -11.84 -1.25
N LYS A 171 -19.29 -11.07 -1.29
CA LYS A 171 -19.02 -10.08 -2.34
C LYS A 171 -18.33 -10.69 -3.56
N TRP A 172 -18.58 -10.11 -4.72
CA TRP A 172 -17.87 -10.41 -5.97
C TRP A 172 -16.43 -9.92 -5.92
N ASP A 173 -15.53 -10.71 -6.49
CA ASP A 173 -14.08 -10.53 -6.45
C ASP A 173 -13.45 -10.99 -7.78
N ASN A 174 -12.15 -10.73 -7.97
CA ASN A 174 -11.36 -11.31 -9.05
C ASN A 174 -11.37 -12.83 -8.98
N MET A 175 -11.27 -13.54 -10.12
CA MET A 175 -11.39 -15.00 -10.16
C MET A 175 -10.58 -15.72 -9.08
N VAL A 176 -9.32 -15.30 -8.90
CA VAL A 176 -8.41 -15.80 -7.87
C VAL A 176 -7.66 -14.61 -7.31
N GLY A 177 -7.53 -14.53 -5.99
CA GLY A 177 -6.73 -13.47 -5.36
C GLY A 177 -6.28 -13.80 -3.94
N GLY A 178 -5.01 -13.53 -3.62
CA GLY A 178 -4.43 -13.89 -2.33
C GLY A 178 -3.33 -12.95 -1.86
N GLY A 179 -3.13 -12.92 -0.54
CA GLY A 179 -2.09 -12.12 0.09
C GLY A 179 -0.70 -12.71 -0.04
N LEU A 180 0.33 -11.86 -0.17
CA LEU A 180 1.71 -12.32 -0.19
C LEU A 180 2.23 -12.55 1.23
N SER A 181 2.09 -13.79 1.69
CA SER A 181 2.50 -14.22 3.02
C SER A 181 4.01 -14.47 3.14
N VAL A 182 4.53 -14.32 4.36
CA VAL A 182 5.95 -14.56 4.69
C VAL A 182 6.36 -15.95 4.21
N GLY A 183 7.46 -16.01 3.48
CA GLY A 183 8.06 -17.26 3.00
C GLY A 183 7.60 -17.70 1.60
N TYR A 184 6.61 -17.04 0.99
CA TYR A 184 6.13 -17.35 -0.35
C TYR A 184 6.66 -16.35 -1.40
N GLY A 185 7.02 -16.88 -2.57
CA GLY A 185 7.31 -16.04 -3.74
C GLY A 185 6.03 -15.57 -4.46
N ILE A 186 6.10 -14.48 -5.22
CA ILE A 186 4.92 -13.90 -5.91
C ILE A 186 4.21 -14.93 -6.81
N LYS A 187 4.96 -15.56 -7.73
CA LYS A 187 4.38 -16.57 -8.64
C LYS A 187 3.96 -17.84 -7.89
N GLU A 188 4.67 -18.19 -6.83
CA GLU A 188 4.33 -19.33 -5.97
C GLU A 188 2.98 -19.11 -5.28
N THR A 189 2.74 -17.93 -4.72
CA THR A 189 1.44 -17.52 -4.19
C THR A 189 0.37 -17.61 -5.27
N ALA A 190 0.58 -17.02 -6.45
CA ALA A 190 -0.43 -17.07 -7.51
C ALA A 190 -0.80 -18.52 -7.91
N VAL A 191 0.18 -19.43 -7.98
CA VAL A 191 -0.06 -20.85 -8.28
C VAL A 191 -0.81 -21.56 -7.14
N LYS A 192 -0.45 -21.28 -5.87
CA LYS A 192 -1.14 -21.82 -4.69
C LYS A 192 -2.61 -21.40 -4.69
N GLU A 193 -2.88 -20.10 -4.78
CA GLU A 193 -4.24 -19.56 -4.73
C GLU A 193 -5.08 -20.04 -5.93
N ALA A 194 -4.47 -20.19 -7.11
CA ALA A 194 -5.14 -20.74 -8.29
C ALA A 194 -5.66 -22.17 -8.07
N ALA A 195 -4.89 -23.00 -7.33
CA ALA A 195 -5.29 -24.35 -6.99
C ALA A 195 -6.37 -24.36 -5.89
N GLU A 196 -6.22 -23.53 -4.86
CA GLU A 196 -7.12 -23.49 -3.69
C GLU A 196 -8.48 -22.86 -4.00
N GLU A 197 -8.52 -21.68 -4.60
CA GLU A 197 -9.77 -20.96 -4.82
C GLU A 197 -10.55 -21.48 -6.04
N ALA A 198 -9.86 -21.90 -7.11
CA ALA A 198 -10.49 -22.19 -8.41
C ALA A 198 -10.16 -23.56 -9.02
N SER A 199 -9.42 -24.43 -8.31
CA SER A 199 -9.03 -25.76 -8.78
C SER A 199 -8.33 -25.75 -10.14
N ILE A 200 -7.53 -24.72 -10.44
CA ILE A 200 -6.82 -24.61 -11.71
C ILE A 200 -5.69 -25.65 -11.74
N PRO A 201 -5.71 -26.60 -12.69
CA PRO A 201 -4.72 -27.67 -12.74
C PRO A 201 -3.36 -27.16 -13.25
N SER A 202 -2.30 -27.91 -12.93
CA SER A 202 -0.91 -27.52 -13.20
C SER A 202 -0.59 -27.28 -14.69
N ASP A 203 -1.30 -27.97 -15.58
CA ASP A 203 -1.14 -27.86 -17.03
C ASP A 203 -1.75 -26.57 -17.60
N LEU A 204 -2.74 -25.98 -16.92
CA LEU A 204 -3.28 -24.66 -17.24
C LEU A 204 -2.48 -23.55 -16.55
N VAL A 205 -2.18 -23.68 -15.26
CA VAL A 205 -1.50 -22.62 -14.49
C VAL A 205 -0.09 -22.28 -15.03
N LYS A 206 0.55 -23.20 -15.76
CA LYS A 206 1.85 -22.94 -16.41
C LYS A 206 1.77 -21.82 -17.46
N ASN A 207 0.58 -21.53 -17.99
CA ASN A 207 0.33 -20.49 -19.00
C ASN A 207 0.09 -19.11 -18.38
N LEU A 208 0.19 -18.98 -17.05
CA LEU A 208 0.02 -17.72 -16.34
C LEU A 208 1.01 -16.64 -16.85
N VAL A 209 0.48 -15.50 -17.28
CA VAL A 209 1.26 -14.38 -17.81
C VAL A 209 1.25 -13.22 -16.80
N SER A 210 2.43 -12.69 -16.47
CA SER A 210 2.53 -11.47 -15.67
C SER A 210 2.05 -10.26 -16.47
N ALA A 211 1.05 -9.55 -15.96
CA ALA A 211 0.43 -8.41 -16.63
C ALA A 211 0.78 -7.05 -16.02
N GLY A 212 1.50 -7.03 -14.89
CA GLY A 212 1.96 -5.82 -14.21
C GLY A 212 1.52 -5.79 -12.75
N CYS A 213 1.18 -4.60 -12.26
CA CYS A 213 0.60 -4.45 -10.93
C CYS A 213 -0.27 -3.20 -10.85
N VAL A 214 -1.26 -3.23 -9.97
CA VAL A 214 -2.03 -2.05 -9.57
C VAL A 214 -1.70 -1.68 -8.13
N SER A 215 -1.77 -0.40 -7.79
CA SER A 215 -1.54 0.09 -6.44
C SER A 215 -2.51 1.20 -6.06
N PHE A 216 -3.05 1.10 -4.85
CA PHE A 216 -4.06 2.01 -4.32
C PHE A 216 -3.90 2.21 -2.82
N PHE A 217 -4.41 3.32 -2.29
CA PHE A 217 -4.43 3.58 -0.85
C PHE A 217 -5.85 3.80 -0.35
N PHE A 218 -6.44 2.71 0.11
CA PHE A 218 -7.80 2.67 0.64
C PHE A 218 -7.80 2.76 2.18
N GLU A 219 -8.87 3.31 2.74
CA GLU A 219 -9.18 3.29 4.17
C GLU A 219 -10.57 2.72 4.37
N SER A 220 -10.68 1.84 5.36
CA SER A 220 -11.95 1.30 5.85
C SER A 220 -12.00 1.33 7.38
N GLU A 221 -13.08 0.81 7.95
CA GLU A 221 -13.23 0.59 9.38
C GLU A 221 -12.12 -0.27 10.01
N GLN A 222 -11.46 -1.12 9.21
CA GLN A 222 -10.34 -1.95 9.68
C GLN A 222 -9.02 -1.18 9.76
N GLY A 223 -8.90 -0.02 9.09
CA GLY A 223 -7.69 0.80 9.05
C GLY A 223 -7.25 1.15 7.64
N LEU A 224 -5.94 1.16 7.43
CA LEU A 224 -5.24 1.68 6.25
C LEU A 224 -4.77 0.55 5.32
N PHE A 225 -5.06 0.67 4.03
CA PHE A 225 -4.83 -0.34 3.00
C PHE A 225 -3.97 0.22 1.85
N PRO A 226 -2.67 0.48 2.07
CA PRO A 226 -1.73 0.78 0.99
C PRO A 226 -1.35 -0.54 0.32
N ASN A 227 -2.10 -0.92 -0.72
CA ASN A 227 -2.01 -2.22 -1.38
C ASN A 227 -1.30 -2.12 -2.74
N THR A 228 -0.49 -3.13 -3.06
CA THR A 228 0.05 -3.38 -4.39
C THR A 228 -0.32 -4.82 -4.77
N GLU A 229 -1.13 -4.98 -5.81
CA GLU A 229 -1.55 -6.29 -6.29
C GLU A 229 -0.78 -6.62 -7.58
N TYR A 230 -0.03 -7.73 -7.58
CA TYR A 230 0.65 -8.25 -8.76
C TYR A 230 -0.37 -8.98 -9.64
N VAL A 231 -0.56 -8.47 -10.84
CA VAL A 231 -1.63 -8.94 -11.73
C VAL A 231 -1.08 -9.98 -12.69
N PHE A 232 -1.79 -11.10 -12.78
CA PHE A 232 -1.57 -12.12 -13.77
C PHE A 232 -2.83 -12.31 -14.61
N ASP A 233 -2.63 -12.66 -15.87
CA ASP A 233 -3.71 -13.06 -16.76
C ASP A 233 -3.54 -14.54 -17.14
N LEU A 234 -4.67 -15.24 -17.24
CA LEU A 234 -4.71 -16.64 -17.64
C LEU A 234 -5.87 -16.87 -18.61
N GLU A 235 -5.53 -17.18 -19.86
CA GLU A 235 -6.52 -17.66 -20.81
C GLU A 235 -6.91 -19.11 -20.47
N LEU A 236 -8.19 -19.35 -20.29
CA LEU A 236 -8.75 -20.64 -19.92
C LEU A 236 -9.48 -21.27 -21.11
N PRO A 237 -9.47 -22.62 -21.22
CA PRO A 237 -10.31 -23.33 -22.17
C PRO A 237 -11.79 -23.00 -21.97
N LEU A 238 -12.55 -22.99 -23.05
CA LEU A 238 -14.00 -22.69 -23.01
C LEU A 238 -14.80 -23.70 -22.17
N ASP A 239 -14.33 -24.94 -22.08
CA ASP A 239 -14.92 -26.02 -21.30
C ASP A 239 -14.41 -26.11 -19.85
N PHE A 240 -13.44 -25.27 -19.47
CA PHE A 240 -12.99 -25.18 -18.09
C PHE A 240 -14.02 -24.41 -17.24
N VAL A 241 -14.45 -25.04 -16.14
CA VAL A 241 -15.32 -24.43 -15.14
C VAL A 241 -14.59 -24.47 -13.80
N PRO A 242 -14.28 -23.31 -13.19
CA PRO A 242 -13.59 -23.26 -11.91
C PRO A 242 -14.42 -23.89 -10.79
N GLN A 243 -13.72 -24.48 -9.83
CA GLN A 243 -14.33 -25.13 -8.67
C GLN A 243 -13.59 -24.72 -7.41
N ASN A 244 -14.34 -24.42 -6.35
CA ASN A 244 -13.77 -24.17 -5.04
C ASN A 244 -13.13 -25.46 -4.48
N ALA A 245 -11.88 -25.41 -4.02
CA ALA A 245 -11.22 -26.53 -3.36
C ALA A 245 -11.12 -26.39 -1.83
N ASP A 246 -11.12 -25.17 -1.27
CA ASP A 246 -10.74 -24.90 0.13
C ASP A 246 -11.86 -24.31 1.01
N GLY A 247 -13.01 -23.96 0.42
CA GLY A 247 -14.15 -23.37 1.13
C GLY A 247 -14.22 -21.84 1.05
N GLU A 248 -13.28 -21.20 0.37
CA GLU A 248 -13.17 -19.74 0.32
C GLU A 248 -14.12 -19.06 -0.68
N VAL A 249 -14.62 -19.82 -1.65
CA VAL A 249 -15.46 -19.36 -2.76
C VAL A 249 -16.84 -20.02 -2.76
N GLN A 250 -17.94 -19.27 -2.88
CA GLN A 250 -19.28 -19.87 -2.91
C GLN A 250 -19.87 -20.01 -4.32
N ALA A 251 -19.42 -19.20 -5.29
CA ALA A 251 -19.88 -19.27 -6.66
C ALA A 251 -18.86 -18.67 -7.63
N PHE A 252 -18.96 -19.05 -8.90
CA PHE A 252 -18.24 -18.44 -10.01
C PHE A 252 -19.22 -17.98 -11.08
N GLU A 253 -18.87 -16.91 -11.79
CA GLU A 253 -19.65 -16.42 -12.93
C GLU A 253 -18.73 -15.95 -14.05
N LEU A 254 -19.01 -16.41 -15.27
CA LEU A 254 -18.33 -15.97 -16.47
C LEU A 254 -19.16 -14.85 -17.12
N LEU A 255 -18.58 -13.66 -17.23
CA LEU A 255 -19.26 -12.49 -17.79
C LEU A 255 -18.56 -11.98 -19.05
N PRO A 256 -19.31 -11.56 -20.09
CA PRO A 256 -18.74 -10.72 -21.14
C PRO A 256 -18.07 -9.49 -20.54
N ALA A 257 -16.93 -9.07 -21.08
CA ALA A 257 -16.15 -7.94 -20.56
C ALA A 257 -16.97 -6.65 -20.39
N LYS A 258 -17.94 -6.41 -21.28
CA LYS A 258 -18.88 -5.27 -21.18
C LYS A 258 -19.79 -5.33 -19.95
N GLU A 259 -20.23 -6.52 -19.55
CA GLU A 259 -21.05 -6.73 -18.35
C GLU A 259 -20.20 -6.69 -17.07
N CYS A 260 -18.94 -7.12 -17.17
CA CYS A 260 -17.97 -7.04 -16.07
C CYS A 260 -17.76 -5.57 -15.62
N VAL A 261 -17.72 -4.62 -16.56
CA VAL A 261 -17.70 -3.17 -16.27
C VAL A 261 -18.87 -2.76 -15.39
N GLU A 262 -20.08 -3.24 -15.68
CA GLU A 262 -21.25 -2.89 -14.86
C GLU A 262 -21.21 -3.57 -13.49
N ARG A 263 -20.68 -4.79 -13.42
CA ARG A 263 -20.54 -5.55 -12.18
C ARG A 263 -19.66 -4.83 -11.16
N VAL A 264 -18.56 -4.21 -11.57
CA VAL A 264 -17.65 -3.50 -10.63
C VAL A 264 -18.29 -2.28 -9.96
N PHE A 265 -19.38 -1.75 -10.49
CA PHE A 265 -20.11 -0.62 -9.89
C PHE A 265 -21.16 -1.05 -8.86
N THR A 266 -21.46 -2.35 -8.77
CA THR A 266 -22.44 -2.85 -7.81
C THR A 266 -21.90 -2.75 -6.37
N GLN A 267 -22.79 -2.59 -5.40
CA GLN A 267 -22.39 -2.55 -3.99
C GLN A 267 -21.83 -3.90 -3.51
N ASP A 268 -22.18 -4.98 -4.21
CA ASP A 268 -21.75 -6.33 -3.91
C ASP A 268 -20.36 -6.65 -4.47
N PHE A 269 -19.71 -5.74 -5.19
CA PHE A 269 -18.32 -5.92 -5.61
C PHE A 269 -17.34 -5.45 -4.52
N LYS A 270 -16.29 -6.24 -4.26
CA LYS A 270 -15.23 -5.88 -3.32
C LYS A 270 -14.45 -4.68 -3.84
N THR A 271 -14.48 -3.59 -3.08
CA THR A 271 -13.93 -2.29 -3.54
C THR A 271 -12.44 -2.35 -3.86
N THR A 272 -11.66 -3.15 -3.12
CA THR A 272 -10.21 -3.30 -3.33
C THR A 272 -9.85 -4.22 -4.50
N SER A 273 -10.83 -4.89 -5.10
CA SER A 273 -10.67 -5.77 -6.27
C SER A 273 -11.00 -5.05 -7.58
N CYS A 274 -11.75 -3.94 -7.51
CA CYS A 274 -12.06 -3.10 -8.66
C CYS A 274 -10.81 -2.67 -9.46
N PRO A 275 -9.68 -2.28 -8.84
CA PRO A 275 -8.49 -1.84 -9.59
C PRO A 275 -7.98 -2.87 -10.60
N VAL A 276 -7.97 -4.16 -10.23
CA VAL A 276 -7.47 -5.25 -11.08
C VAL A 276 -8.36 -5.46 -12.30
N VAL A 277 -9.69 -5.45 -12.11
CA VAL A 277 -10.64 -5.59 -13.23
C VAL A 277 -10.57 -4.39 -14.17
N ILE A 278 -10.47 -3.17 -13.63
CA ILE A 278 -10.36 -1.95 -14.43
C ILE A 278 -9.07 -1.95 -15.24
N ASP A 279 -7.93 -2.30 -14.63
CA ASP A 279 -6.65 -2.48 -15.32
C ASP A 279 -6.75 -3.49 -16.47
N PHE A 280 -7.35 -4.65 -16.23
CA PHE A 280 -7.59 -5.66 -17.27
C PHE A 280 -8.40 -5.10 -18.45
N LEU A 281 -9.53 -4.44 -18.16
CA LEU A 281 -10.40 -3.88 -19.19
C LEU A 281 -9.73 -2.75 -19.98
N ILE A 282 -8.83 -1.99 -19.37
CA ILE A 282 -7.98 -0.99 -20.04
C ILE A 282 -6.99 -1.68 -20.98
N ARG A 283 -6.22 -2.66 -20.48
CA ARG A 283 -5.21 -3.38 -21.28
C ARG A 283 -5.82 -4.15 -22.46
N HIS A 284 -7.07 -4.57 -22.34
CA HIS A 284 -7.83 -5.23 -23.41
C HIS A 284 -8.68 -4.29 -24.27
N GLY A 285 -8.60 -2.96 -24.09
CA GLY A 285 -9.21 -1.97 -24.98
C GLY A 285 -10.73 -1.80 -24.81
N TYR A 286 -11.31 -2.22 -23.69
CA TYR A 286 -12.73 -1.99 -23.36
C TYR A 286 -12.95 -0.63 -22.70
N ILE A 287 -11.96 -0.16 -21.93
CA ILE A 287 -11.91 1.21 -21.40
C ILE A 287 -10.78 1.92 -22.14
N THR A 288 -11.09 3.00 -22.85
CA THR A 288 -10.13 3.70 -23.72
C THR A 288 -10.24 5.22 -23.55
N PRO A 289 -9.23 6.00 -23.98
CA PRO A 289 -9.30 7.46 -23.96
C PRO A 289 -10.47 8.04 -24.75
N GLU A 290 -10.97 7.33 -25.76
CA GLU A 290 -12.11 7.74 -26.60
C GLU A 290 -13.46 7.55 -25.90
N ASN A 291 -13.55 6.64 -24.93
CA ASN A 291 -14.81 6.30 -24.26
C ASN A 291 -14.86 6.70 -22.76
N GLU A 292 -13.75 7.14 -22.18
CA GLU A 292 -13.63 7.56 -20.78
C GLU A 292 -12.90 8.90 -20.65
N VAL A 293 -13.64 9.95 -20.27
CA VAL A 293 -13.14 11.33 -20.22
C VAL A 293 -12.04 11.54 -19.17
N HIS A 294 -12.01 10.76 -18.09
CA HIS A 294 -11.00 10.85 -17.03
C HIS A 294 -9.93 9.75 -17.15
N PHE A 295 -9.73 9.18 -18.34
CA PHE A 295 -8.88 8.00 -18.56
C PHE A 295 -7.50 8.12 -17.90
N THR A 296 -6.77 9.21 -18.13
CA THR A 296 -5.42 9.39 -17.57
C THR A 296 -5.42 9.49 -16.04
N GLN A 297 -6.43 10.12 -15.45
CA GLN A 297 -6.57 10.21 -13.99
C GLN A 297 -6.92 8.86 -13.38
N ILE A 298 -7.70 8.03 -14.08
CA ILE A 298 -7.97 6.65 -13.66
C ILE A 298 -6.67 5.84 -13.69
N ILE A 299 -5.86 5.95 -14.75
CA ILE A 299 -4.54 5.30 -14.83
C ILE A 299 -3.66 5.71 -13.63
N GLU A 300 -3.55 7.00 -13.33
CA GLU A 300 -2.78 7.48 -12.17
C GLU A 300 -3.30 6.87 -10.84
N LEU A 301 -4.62 6.77 -10.69
CA LEU A 301 -5.24 6.19 -9.50
C LEU A 301 -5.13 4.67 -9.42
N LEU A 302 -4.84 3.98 -10.53
CA LEU A 302 -4.47 2.56 -10.53
C LEU A 302 -3.00 2.32 -10.15
N HIS A 303 -2.18 3.38 -10.10
CA HIS A 303 -0.74 3.30 -9.87
C HIS A 303 -0.28 4.29 -8.79
N VAL A 304 -0.99 4.34 -7.65
CA VAL A 304 -0.57 5.17 -6.52
C VAL A 304 0.89 4.84 -6.14
N PRO A 305 1.78 5.82 -6.00
CA PRO A 305 3.23 5.60 -5.87
C PRO A 305 3.63 5.16 -4.45
N LEU A 306 3.09 4.03 -3.98
CA LEU A 306 3.28 3.52 -2.63
C LEU A 306 4.75 3.20 -2.30
N GLN A 307 5.59 2.95 -3.30
CA GLN A 307 7.01 2.65 -3.07
C GLN A 307 7.81 3.89 -2.66
N SER A 308 7.38 5.08 -3.07
CA SER A 308 8.04 6.37 -2.75
C SER A 308 7.24 7.24 -1.77
N LEU A 309 6.10 6.73 -1.27
CA LEU A 309 5.19 7.50 -0.42
C LEU A 309 5.72 7.68 1.01
N TYR A 310 6.49 6.73 1.53
CA TYR A 310 7.06 6.77 2.88
C TYR A 310 8.44 7.39 2.84
N THR A 311 8.50 8.69 3.16
CA THR A 311 9.66 9.55 2.88
C THR A 311 10.41 10.04 4.11
N TYR A 312 9.98 9.68 5.33
CA TYR A 312 10.53 10.25 6.57
C TYR A 312 12.07 10.15 6.65
N LYS A 313 12.64 8.97 6.36
CA LYS A 313 14.09 8.77 6.39
C LYS A 313 14.81 9.66 5.38
N THR A 314 14.34 9.69 4.14
CA THR A 314 14.91 10.53 3.07
C THR A 314 14.90 12.01 3.44
N LEU A 315 13.81 12.50 4.02
CA LEU A 315 13.69 13.88 4.50
C LEU A 315 14.66 14.17 5.65
N LEU A 316 14.84 13.21 6.57
CA LEU A 316 15.80 13.29 7.67
C LEU A 316 17.24 13.42 7.17
N GLU A 317 17.64 12.57 6.25
CA GLU A 317 18.98 12.61 5.66
C GLU A 317 19.23 13.91 4.89
N GLN A 318 18.25 14.40 4.13
CA GLN A 318 18.34 15.67 3.41
C GLN A 318 18.55 16.85 4.38
N LYS A 319 17.75 16.91 5.45
CA LYS A 319 17.88 17.95 6.49
C LYS A 319 19.25 17.90 7.19
N GLN A 320 19.76 16.71 7.49
CA GLN A 320 21.08 16.53 8.09
C GLN A 320 22.19 16.98 7.14
N LYS A 321 22.12 16.65 5.85
CA LYS A 321 23.08 17.11 4.82
C LYS A 321 23.09 18.63 4.72
N VAL A 322 21.92 19.28 4.69
CA VAL A 322 21.81 20.75 4.66
C VAL A 322 22.45 21.37 5.90
N LYS A 323 22.19 20.83 7.10
CA LYS A 323 22.84 21.31 8.34
C LYS A 323 24.36 21.14 8.32
N GLN A 324 24.86 20.01 7.82
CA GLN A 324 26.30 19.77 7.69
C GLN A 324 26.96 20.76 6.74
N GLN A 325 26.34 21.03 5.58
CA GLN A 325 26.84 22.02 4.62
C GLN A 325 26.84 23.43 5.22
N GLN A 326 25.78 23.83 5.92
CA GLN A 326 25.71 25.13 6.59
C GLN A 326 26.81 25.30 7.64
N ASN A 327 27.05 24.28 8.46
CA ASN A 327 28.10 24.30 9.48
C ASN A 327 29.50 24.38 8.86
N GLN A 328 29.75 23.66 7.75
CA GLN A 328 31.02 23.74 7.02
C GLN A 328 31.23 25.12 6.40
N SER A 329 30.21 25.73 5.79
CA SER A 329 30.30 27.09 5.25
C SER A 329 30.54 28.15 6.34
N GLN A 330 29.92 27.99 7.52
CA GLN A 330 30.18 28.87 8.68
C GLN A 330 31.60 28.71 9.22
N GLN A 331 32.13 27.48 9.30
CA GLN A 331 33.52 27.26 9.70
C GLN A 331 34.50 27.87 8.68
N GLN A 332 34.26 27.70 7.38
CA GLN A 332 35.09 28.30 6.33
C GLN A 332 35.05 29.84 6.37
N SER A 333 33.89 30.45 6.62
CA SER A 333 33.79 31.91 6.74
C SER A 333 34.48 32.43 8.00
N HIS A 334 34.39 31.72 9.13
CA HIS A 334 35.15 32.04 10.35
C HIS A 334 36.66 31.92 10.13
N LEU A 335 37.15 30.87 9.47
CA LEU A 335 38.58 30.76 9.11
C LEU A 335 39.02 31.89 8.19
N ALA A 336 38.25 32.22 7.16
CA ALA A 336 38.59 33.30 6.22
C ALA A 336 38.63 34.68 6.90
N ASN A 337 37.72 34.95 7.84
CA ASN A 337 37.72 36.19 8.62
C ASN A 337 38.91 36.29 9.59
N ASN A 338 39.29 35.16 10.21
CA ASN A 338 40.48 35.11 11.07
C ASN A 338 41.77 35.34 10.26
N ILE A 339 41.91 34.76 9.07
CA ILE A 339 43.06 35.00 8.18
C ILE A 339 43.15 36.48 7.79
N LYS A 340 42.04 37.10 7.37
CA LYS A 340 42.02 38.55 7.05
C LYS A 340 42.40 39.44 8.22
N THR A 341 42.05 39.04 9.45
CA THR A 341 42.39 39.80 10.65
C THR A 341 43.88 39.67 10.99
N ILE A 342 44.48 38.51 10.73
CA ILE A 342 45.92 38.28 10.89
C ILE A 342 46.73 39.08 9.85
N GLU A 343 46.29 39.08 8.59
CA GLU A 343 46.90 39.86 7.50
C GLU A 343 46.83 41.38 7.75
N ASN A 344 45.66 41.88 8.19
CA ASN A 344 45.51 43.30 8.56
C ASN A 344 46.30 43.66 9.83
N GLY A 345 46.54 42.70 10.73
CA GLY A 345 47.36 42.88 11.93
C GLY A 345 48.87 42.93 11.66
N HIS A 346 49.35 42.30 10.59
CA HIS A 346 50.74 42.43 10.14
C HIS A 346 51.00 43.76 9.42
N ASN A 347 50.08 44.22 8.56
CA ASN A 347 50.22 45.49 7.84
C ASN A 347 50.21 46.73 8.76
N ASN A 348 49.68 46.63 9.99
CA ASN A 348 49.69 47.73 10.97
C ASN A 348 50.92 47.75 11.88
N LYS A 349 51.80 46.72 11.84
CA LYS A 349 53.03 46.70 12.65
C LYS A 349 54.26 47.24 11.91
N ASP A 350 54.21 47.36 10.59
CA ASP A 350 55.32 47.92 9.79
C ASP A 350 55.24 49.46 9.63
N ALA A 351 54.23 50.12 10.21
CA ALA A 351 54.08 51.58 10.15
C ALA A 351 54.66 52.34 11.37
N THR A 352 55.38 51.67 12.28
CA THR A 352 55.93 52.30 13.52
C THR A 352 57.42 52.09 13.74
N ILE A 353 58.20 51.91 12.66
CA ILE A 353 59.67 52.00 12.73
C ILE A 353 60.16 52.78 11.51
N ASN A 354 60.16 54.11 11.62
CA ASN A 354 61.22 54.96 11.08
C ASN A 354 61.12 56.34 11.76
N ASN A 355 62.23 56.69 12.41
CA ASN A 355 62.52 57.98 13.05
C ASN A 355 62.48 59.14 12.06
#